data_AF-F2NGX6-F1
#
_entry.id   AF-F2NGX6-F1
#
_cell.length_a   1.000
_cell.length_b   1.000
_cell.length_c   1.000
_cell.angle_alpha   90.00
_cell.angle_beta   90.00
_cell.angle_gamma   90.00
#
_symmetry.space_group_name_H-M   'P 1'
#
loop_
_entity.id
_entity.type
_entity.pdbx_description
1 polymer ?
#
loop_
_entity_poly.entity_id
_entity_poly.type
_entity_poly.pdbx_seq_one_letter_code
_entity_poly.pdbx_strand_id
1 'polypeptide(L)'
;MWPLVYDAYYCLKADQKVMSRHIVVKILISAAVMLFFGGPLFLPGADLYLLVFGLACFYATLALAWNIFALSGLLSLGHAAFFGLGAYGAVLLENWGHWPTYPAIMAGGALGMVYGCLWSLAFQRLRGAYFALASLAAMEIPRVVIDNWETLTSGSLGIVGISRLPSLSIGSLVIPVGDNLQSQYCFLFFLMAAVGLLHWRAMRSKWGWGLRAIRGDEEAAEVLGVNVFGYRCLTLCLSSYITGVCGGVYAHLVGLIEPAMVFNLQLAAFPLVLSLFGGRYAVLGPIIGALTLYPLDQLVLQPWLPQGHAAIYGLVIILTIFFFPRGLASWFSRLPKNS
;
A
#
# COMPACT_ATOMS: atom_id res chain seq x y z
N MET A 1 43.00 -32.11 29.93
CA MET A 1 41.59 -32.42 29.55
C MET A 1 40.55 -31.46 30.14
N TRP A 2 40.94 -30.45 30.92
CA TRP A 2 40.04 -29.46 31.56
C TRP A 2 39.82 -28.12 30.82
N PRO A 3 40.70 -27.63 29.90
CA PRO A 3 40.45 -26.34 29.22
C PRO A 3 39.29 -26.36 28.21
N LEU A 4 39.11 -27.47 27.49
CA LEU A 4 38.13 -27.58 26.40
C LEU A 4 36.66 -27.58 26.87
N VAL A 5 36.39 -28.04 28.10
CA VAL A 5 35.03 -28.06 28.66
C VAL A 5 34.60 -26.68 29.16
N TYR A 6 35.56 -25.86 29.61
CA TYR A 6 35.28 -24.51 30.12
C TYR A 6 34.91 -23.55 28.98
N ASP A 7 35.63 -23.62 27.86
CA ASP A 7 35.32 -22.82 26.66
C ASP A 7 33.98 -23.21 26.02
N ALA A 8 33.63 -24.50 25.99
CA ALA A 8 32.34 -24.97 25.49
C ALA A 8 31.16 -24.46 26.35
N TYR A 9 31.31 -24.40 27.67
CA TYR A 9 30.27 -23.91 28.58
C TYR A 9 30.03 -22.39 28.46
N TYR A 10 31.09 -21.60 28.26
CA TYR A 10 30.97 -20.16 28.01
C TYR A 10 30.41 -19.86 26.62
N CYS A 11 30.77 -20.64 25.60
CA CYS A 11 30.19 -20.51 24.25
C CYS A 11 28.68 -20.79 24.26
N LEU A 12 28.24 -21.86 24.95
CA LEU A 12 26.81 -22.17 25.10
C LEU A 12 26.04 -21.09 25.87
N LYS A 13 26.59 -20.55 26.96
CA LYS A 13 25.95 -19.44 27.70
C LYS A 13 25.90 -18.13 26.91
N ALA A 14 26.90 -17.84 26.10
CA ALA A 14 26.93 -16.67 25.23
C ALA A 14 25.87 -16.78 24.12
N ASP A 15 25.74 -17.96 23.50
CA ASP A 15 24.75 -18.24 22.46
C ASP A 15 23.31 -18.22 23.02
N GLN A 16 23.10 -18.74 24.24
CA GLN A 16 21.81 -18.69 24.93
C GLN A 16 21.39 -17.24 25.29
N LYS A 17 22.34 -16.37 25.64
CA LYS A 17 22.10 -14.94 25.92
C LYS A 17 21.75 -14.14 24.65
N VAL A 18 22.37 -14.47 23.52
CA VAL A 18 22.10 -13.85 22.21
C VAL A 18 20.72 -14.29 21.69
N MET A 19 20.39 -15.58 21.79
CA MET A 19 19.08 -16.14 21.43
C MET A 19 17.93 -15.52 22.25
N SER A 20 18.11 -15.40 23.57
CA SER A 20 17.14 -14.77 24.48
C SER A 20 16.89 -13.29 24.14
N ARG A 21 17.95 -12.53 23.82
CA ARG A 21 17.85 -11.12 23.44
C ARG A 21 17.10 -10.91 22.12
N HIS A 22 17.25 -11.80 21.14
CA HIS A 22 16.49 -11.75 19.89
C HIS A 22 15.02 -12.13 20.06
N ILE A 23 14.71 -13.05 20.96
CA ILE A 23 13.33 -13.42 21.29
C ILE A 23 12.65 -12.27 22.05
N VAL A 24 13.32 -11.67 23.04
CA VAL A 24 12.79 -10.51 23.79
C VAL A 24 12.57 -9.30 22.89
N VAL A 25 13.49 -8.99 21.96
CA VAL A 25 13.31 -7.90 20.99
C VAL A 25 12.15 -8.18 20.02
N LYS A 26 11.99 -9.43 19.54
CA LYS A 26 10.85 -9.81 18.70
C LYS A 26 9.53 -9.71 19.46
N ILE A 27 9.50 -10.11 20.74
CA ILE A 27 8.33 -10.00 21.61
C ILE A 27 8.01 -8.53 21.91
N LEU A 28 9.01 -7.69 22.18
CA LEU A 28 8.82 -6.25 22.39
C LEU A 28 8.34 -5.53 21.13
N ILE A 29 8.85 -5.90 19.95
CA ILE A 29 8.36 -5.36 18.67
C ILE A 29 6.93 -5.85 18.40
N SER A 30 6.62 -7.13 18.63
CA SER A 30 5.25 -7.63 18.48
C SER A 30 4.28 -7.03 19.49
N ALA A 31 4.73 -6.76 20.72
CA ALA A 31 3.95 -6.10 21.76
C ALA A 31 3.74 -4.62 21.44
N ALA A 32 4.76 -3.92 20.93
CA ALA A 32 4.65 -2.53 20.49
C ALA A 32 3.73 -2.40 19.26
N VAL A 33 3.80 -3.35 18.33
CA VAL A 33 2.87 -3.44 17.18
C VAL A 33 1.46 -3.74 17.66
N MET A 34 1.26 -4.72 18.56
CA MET A 34 -0.06 -4.99 19.15
C MET A 34 -0.61 -3.81 19.96
N LEU A 35 0.24 -3.09 20.69
CA LEU A 35 -0.17 -1.91 21.45
C LEU A 35 -0.49 -0.73 20.53
N PHE A 36 0.22 -0.59 19.41
CA PHE A 36 -0.02 0.46 18.42
C PHE A 36 -1.30 0.20 17.61
N PHE A 37 -1.59 -1.05 17.27
CA PHE A 37 -2.82 -1.43 16.56
C PHE A 37 -4.03 -1.66 17.48
N GLY A 38 -3.80 -2.05 18.73
CA GLY A 38 -4.85 -2.24 19.74
C GLY A 38 -5.14 -1.00 20.58
N GLY A 39 -4.17 -0.08 20.70
CA GLY A 39 -4.27 1.16 21.48
C GLY A 39 -5.47 2.04 21.10
N PRO A 40 -5.77 2.25 19.81
CA PRO A 40 -6.93 3.05 19.40
C PRO A 40 -8.28 2.51 19.88
N LEU A 41 -8.39 1.21 20.22
CA LEU A 41 -9.64 0.61 20.72
C LEU A 41 -9.94 0.94 22.20
N PHE A 42 -8.94 1.36 22.98
CA PHE A 42 -9.07 1.50 24.44
C PHE A 42 -8.85 2.95 24.94
N LEU A 43 -8.66 3.91 24.04
CA LEU A 43 -8.41 5.31 24.39
C LEU A 43 -9.73 6.13 24.45
N PRO A 44 -9.90 7.03 25.44
CA PRO A 44 -10.98 8.01 25.42
C PRO A 44 -10.82 8.98 24.22
N GLY A 45 -11.88 9.18 23.43
CA GLY A 45 -11.80 9.82 22.11
C GLY A 45 -11.52 8.85 20.96
N ALA A 46 -11.83 7.56 21.15
CA ALA A 46 -11.57 6.46 20.22
C ALA A 46 -11.93 6.75 18.76
N ASP A 47 -13.01 7.47 18.47
CA ASP A 47 -13.50 7.66 17.11
C ASP A 47 -12.50 8.39 16.19
N LEU A 48 -11.86 9.46 16.68
CA LEU A 48 -10.85 10.19 15.90
C LEU A 48 -9.62 9.30 15.65
N TYR A 49 -9.15 8.59 16.68
CA TYR A 49 -7.98 7.71 16.54
C TYR A 49 -8.30 6.52 15.62
N LEU A 50 -9.45 5.89 15.77
CA LEU A 50 -9.90 4.79 14.92
C LEU A 50 -10.04 5.23 13.46
N LEU A 51 -10.51 6.46 13.20
CA LEU A 51 -10.60 7.01 11.85
C LEU A 51 -9.22 7.25 11.27
N VAL A 52 -8.33 7.92 12.00
CA VAL A 52 -6.97 8.23 11.52
C VAL A 52 -6.15 6.96 11.30
N PHE A 53 -6.18 6.00 12.23
CA PHE A 53 -5.46 4.75 12.09
C PHE A 53 -6.11 3.80 11.06
N GLY A 54 -7.43 3.87 10.87
CA GLY A 54 -8.12 3.17 9.79
C GLY A 54 -7.68 3.67 8.42
N LEU A 55 -7.66 4.98 8.23
CA LEU A 55 -7.13 5.60 7.02
C LEU A 55 -5.62 5.36 6.86
N ALA A 56 -4.85 5.29 7.94
CA ALA A 56 -3.45 4.89 7.88
C ALA A 56 -3.30 3.45 7.33
N CYS A 57 -4.15 2.50 7.76
CA CYS A 57 -4.17 1.14 7.22
C CYS A 57 -4.59 1.12 5.74
N PHE A 58 -5.55 1.96 5.35
CA PHE A 58 -5.95 2.14 3.96
C PHE A 58 -4.79 2.62 3.09
N TYR A 59 -4.11 3.71 3.49
CA TYR A 59 -2.95 4.22 2.77
C TYR A 59 -1.75 3.27 2.81
N ALA A 60 -1.59 2.47 3.87
CA ALA A 60 -0.62 1.38 3.92
C ALA A 60 -0.89 0.34 2.84
N THR A 61 -2.16 0.00 2.60
CA THR A 61 -2.58 -0.95 1.55
C THR A 61 -2.24 -0.41 0.16
N LEU A 62 -2.54 0.87 -0.11
CA LEU A 62 -2.14 1.54 -1.35
C LEU A 62 -0.61 1.58 -1.52
N ALA A 63 0.11 1.91 -0.46
CA ALA A 63 1.58 1.96 -0.48
C ALA A 63 2.20 0.56 -0.69
N LEU A 64 1.59 -0.50 -0.15
CA LEU A 64 1.96 -1.88 -0.42
C LEU A 64 1.71 -2.25 -1.89
N ALA A 65 0.56 -1.87 -2.45
CA ALA A 65 0.26 -2.08 -3.87
C ALA A 65 1.30 -1.41 -4.76
N TRP A 66 1.62 -0.15 -4.49
CA TRP A 66 2.68 0.58 -5.19
C TRP A 66 4.05 -0.10 -5.03
N ASN A 67 4.38 -0.57 -3.84
CA ASN A 67 5.66 -1.24 -3.57
C ASN A 67 5.80 -2.58 -4.30
N ILE A 68 4.70 -3.31 -4.53
CA ILE A 68 4.68 -4.51 -5.39
C ILE A 68 5.11 -4.13 -6.80
N PHE A 69 4.58 -3.04 -7.36
CA PHE A 69 5.01 -2.55 -8.67
C PHE A 69 6.48 -2.10 -8.66
N ALA A 70 6.91 -1.42 -7.59
CA ALA A 70 8.29 -0.95 -7.45
C ALA A 70 9.32 -2.09 -7.50
N LEU A 71 8.96 -3.33 -7.12
CA LEU A 71 9.86 -4.49 -7.24
C LEU A 71 10.42 -4.68 -8.66
N SER A 72 9.70 -4.23 -9.69
CA SER A 72 10.16 -4.25 -11.09
C SER A 72 11.34 -3.31 -11.41
N GLY A 73 11.71 -2.43 -10.48
CA GLY A 73 12.72 -1.39 -10.68
C GLY A 73 12.19 -0.10 -11.30
N LEU A 74 10.92 -0.06 -11.69
CA LEU A 74 10.27 1.12 -12.26
C LEU A 74 9.51 1.93 -11.20
N LEU A 75 9.36 3.23 -11.44
CA LEU A 75 8.58 4.14 -10.61
C LEU A 75 7.35 4.57 -11.40
N SER A 76 6.16 4.30 -10.87
CA SER A 76 4.89 4.78 -11.43
C SER A 76 4.41 5.98 -10.63
N LEU A 77 3.98 7.00 -11.34
CA LEU A 77 3.33 8.20 -10.80
C LEU A 77 1.88 8.31 -11.28
N GLY A 78 1.28 7.22 -11.77
CA GLY A 78 -0.09 7.22 -12.27
C GLY A 78 -1.00 6.17 -11.63
N HIS A 79 -0.68 5.71 -10.42
CA HIS A 79 -1.52 4.77 -9.66
C HIS A 79 -2.94 5.30 -9.40
N ALA A 80 -3.14 6.62 -9.42
CA ALA A 80 -4.47 7.23 -9.36
C ALA A 80 -5.38 6.82 -10.53
N ALA A 81 -4.83 6.45 -11.69
CA ALA A 81 -5.62 5.91 -12.81
C ALA A 81 -6.35 4.63 -12.41
N PHE A 82 -5.61 3.68 -11.82
CA PHE A 82 -6.15 2.40 -11.37
C PHE A 82 -7.12 2.58 -10.21
N PHE A 83 -6.79 3.50 -9.31
CA PHE A 83 -7.65 3.87 -8.18
C PHE A 83 -9.00 4.41 -8.67
N GLY A 84 -8.99 5.38 -9.59
CA GLY A 84 -10.20 5.98 -10.14
C GLY A 84 -11.04 5.05 -10.98
N LEU A 85 -10.42 4.25 -11.85
CA LEU A 85 -11.15 3.23 -12.60
C LEU A 85 -11.79 2.18 -11.67
N GLY A 86 -11.13 1.83 -10.57
CA GLY A 86 -11.70 0.92 -9.57
C GLY A 86 -12.86 1.53 -8.79
N ALA A 87 -12.75 2.80 -8.41
CA ALA A 87 -13.79 3.55 -7.71
C ALA A 87 -15.07 3.70 -8.56
N TYR A 88 -14.92 4.24 -9.77
CA TYR A 88 -16.03 4.36 -10.72
C TYR A 88 -16.57 2.99 -11.15
N GLY A 89 -15.68 2.03 -11.38
CA GLY A 89 -16.05 0.66 -11.72
C GLY A 89 -16.98 0.00 -10.70
N ALA A 90 -16.65 0.11 -9.42
CA ALA A 90 -17.46 -0.46 -8.35
C ALA A 90 -18.85 0.21 -8.28
N VAL A 91 -18.87 1.54 -8.29
CA VAL A 91 -20.11 2.31 -8.13
C VAL A 91 -21.04 2.18 -9.34
N LEU A 92 -20.50 2.15 -10.56
CA LEU A 92 -21.31 1.95 -11.76
C LEU A 92 -21.93 0.54 -11.78
N LEU A 93 -21.20 -0.49 -11.36
CA LEU A 93 -21.73 -1.86 -11.26
C LEU A 93 -22.82 -1.97 -10.19
N GLU A 94 -22.71 -1.25 -9.07
CA GLU A 94 -23.76 -1.20 -8.06
C GLU A 94 -25.00 -0.45 -8.56
N ASN A 95 -24.81 0.76 -9.11
CA ASN A 95 -25.92 1.63 -9.50
C ASN A 95 -26.69 1.10 -10.72
N TRP A 96 -25.98 0.59 -11.73
CA TRP A 96 -26.58 0.19 -13.02
C TRP A 96 -26.75 -1.32 -13.11
N GLY A 97 -25.79 -2.08 -12.57
CA GLY A 97 -25.81 -3.53 -12.60
C GLY A 97 -26.56 -4.16 -11.44
N HIS A 98 -26.90 -3.39 -10.39
CA HIS A 98 -27.44 -3.90 -9.12
C HIS A 98 -26.57 -5.00 -8.50
N TRP A 99 -25.25 -4.93 -8.71
CA TRP A 99 -24.32 -5.89 -8.14
C TRP A 99 -24.20 -5.67 -6.63
N PRO A 100 -24.04 -6.74 -5.83
CA PRO A 100 -23.67 -6.59 -4.43
C PRO A 100 -22.32 -5.87 -4.29
N THR A 101 -22.18 -5.02 -3.27
CA THR A 101 -21.05 -4.09 -3.10
C THR A 101 -19.68 -4.76 -3.12
N TYR A 102 -19.47 -5.88 -2.40
CA TYR A 102 -18.16 -6.54 -2.37
C TYR A 102 -17.72 -7.12 -3.73
N PRO A 103 -18.58 -7.90 -4.44
CA PRO A 103 -18.33 -8.26 -5.84
C PRO A 103 -18.08 -7.06 -6.76
N ALA A 104 -18.84 -5.98 -6.59
CA ALA A 104 -18.67 -4.77 -7.39
C ALA A 104 -17.28 -4.13 -7.18
N ILE A 105 -16.81 -4.04 -5.93
CA ILE A 105 -15.45 -3.58 -5.60
C ILE A 105 -14.38 -4.47 -6.25
N MET A 106 -14.53 -5.80 -6.19
CA MET A 106 -13.57 -6.72 -6.81
C MET A 106 -13.57 -6.60 -8.34
N ALA A 107 -14.74 -6.41 -8.95
CA ALA A 107 -14.88 -6.18 -10.38
C ALA A 107 -14.32 -4.81 -10.81
N GLY A 108 -14.48 -3.76 -9.99
CA GLY A 108 -13.79 -2.48 -10.16
C GLY A 108 -12.27 -2.64 -10.13
N GLY A 109 -11.74 -3.42 -9.19
CA GLY A 109 -10.34 -3.83 -9.18
C GLY A 109 -9.90 -4.50 -10.49
N ALA A 110 -10.75 -5.36 -11.06
CA ALA A 110 -10.48 -6.01 -12.34
C ALA A 110 -10.41 -5.00 -13.52
N LEU A 111 -11.20 -3.92 -13.51
CA LEU A 111 -11.06 -2.84 -14.49
C LEU A 111 -9.71 -2.13 -14.37
N GLY A 112 -9.25 -1.86 -13.14
CA GLY A 112 -7.90 -1.36 -12.90
C GLY A 112 -6.81 -2.33 -13.39
N MET A 113 -7.03 -3.64 -13.23
CA MET A 113 -6.14 -4.68 -13.75
C MET A 113 -6.07 -4.68 -15.28
N VAL A 114 -7.22 -4.60 -15.97
CA VAL A 114 -7.29 -4.52 -17.43
C VAL A 114 -6.53 -3.28 -17.93
N TYR A 115 -6.73 -2.13 -17.29
CA TYR A 115 -5.99 -0.92 -17.64
C TYR A 115 -4.47 -1.03 -17.39
N GLY A 116 -4.09 -1.68 -16.28
CA GLY A 116 -2.69 -2.01 -16.00
C GLY A 116 -2.06 -2.94 -17.05
N CYS A 117 -2.81 -3.89 -17.59
CA CYS A 117 -2.38 -4.75 -18.68
C CYS A 117 -2.21 -3.95 -20.00
N LEU A 118 -3.10 -3.01 -20.28
CA LEU A 118 -2.95 -2.10 -21.42
C LEU A 118 -1.67 -1.24 -21.28
N TRP A 119 -1.38 -0.74 -20.08
CA TRP A 119 -0.13 -0.03 -19.81
C TRP A 119 1.10 -0.90 -19.97
N SER A 120 1.08 -2.16 -19.51
CA SER A 120 2.24 -3.02 -19.64
C SER A 120 2.60 -3.23 -21.11
N LEU A 121 1.59 -3.39 -21.98
CA LEU A 121 1.74 -3.50 -23.44
C LEU A 121 2.21 -2.18 -24.08
N ALA A 122 1.60 -1.05 -23.73
CA ALA A 122 1.90 0.26 -24.31
C ALA A 122 3.29 0.78 -23.89
N PHE A 123 3.68 0.56 -22.62
CA PHE A 123 4.89 1.12 -22.02
C PHE A 123 6.04 0.12 -21.89
N GLN A 124 5.94 -1.03 -22.56
CA GLN A 124 6.96 -2.09 -22.50
C GLN A 124 8.39 -1.62 -22.83
N ARG A 125 8.54 -0.55 -23.63
CA ARG A 125 9.85 0.00 -24.04
C ARG A 125 10.36 1.13 -23.15
N LEU A 126 9.54 1.66 -22.24
CA LEU A 126 9.93 2.79 -21.40
C LEU A 126 10.74 2.34 -20.20
N ARG A 127 11.70 3.17 -19.80
CA ARG A 127 12.61 2.89 -18.67
C ARG A 127 12.76 4.13 -17.79
N GLY A 128 13.04 3.90 -16.51
CA GLY A 128 13.36 4.95 -15.54
C GLY A 128 12.35 6.10 -15.52
N ALA A 129 12.85 7.33 -15.64
CA ALA A 129 12.04 8.55 -15.59
C ALA A 129 11.01 8.65 -16.72
N TYR A 130 11.29 8.09 -17.91
CA TYR A 130 10.33 8.11 -19.02
C TYR A 130 9.07 7.32 -18.70
N PHE A 131 9.19 6.20 -17.98
CA PHE A 131 8.03 5.44 -17.52
C PHE A 131 7.20 6.25 -16.52
N ALA A 132 7.85 6.95 -15.59
CA ALA A 132 7.17 7.79 -14.60
C ALA A 132 6.37 8.92 -15.28
N LEU A 133 6.97 9.64 -16.23
CA LEU A 133 6.30 10.70 -16.99
C LEU A 133 5.15 10.15 -17.85
N ALA A 134 5.34 9.00 -18.51
CA ALA A 134 4.27 8.37 -19.28
C ALA A 134 3.10 7.93 -18.39
N SER A 135 3.38 7.39 -17.19
CA SER A 135 2.33 7.01 -16.24
C SER A 135 1.51 8.22 -15.72
N LEU A 136 2.16 9.38 -15.54
CA LEU A 136 1.47 10.64 -15.22
C LEU A 136 0.53 11.06 -16.35
N ALA A 137 1.01 11.10 -17.58
CA ALA A 137 0.18 11.45 -18.72
C ALA A 137 -0.97 10.45 -18.91
N ALA A 138 -0.71 9.18 -18.63
CA ALA A 138 -1.69 8.14 -18.86
C ALA A 138 -2.80 8.12 -17.80
N MET A 139 -2.59 8.61 -16.58
CA MET A 139 -3.69 8.79 -15.62
C MET A 139 -4.69 9.87 -16.03
N GLU A 140 -4.28 10.84 -16.86
CA GLU A 140 -5.16 11.89 -17.37
C GLU A 140 -6.17 11.35 -18.39
N ILE A 141 -5.84 10.26 -19.10
CA ILE A 141 -6.74 9.67 -20.11
C ILE A 141 -8.08 9.25 -19.49
N PRO A 142 -8.13 8.34 -18.48
CA PRO A 142 -9.39 7.97 -17.85
C PRO A 142 -10.03 9.15 -17.11
N ARG A 143 -9.24 10.08 -16.56
CA ARG A 143 -9.77 11.30 -15.93
C ARG A 143 -10.63 12.09 -16.90
N VAL A 144 -10.08 12.44 -18.07
CA VAL A 144 -10.78 13.23 -19.10
C VAL A 144 -11.99 12.47 -19.64
N VAL A 145 -11.86 11.15 -19.88
CA VAL A 145 -12.98 10.33 -20.35
C VAL A 145 -14.13 10.37 -19.36
N ILE A 146 -13.88 10.16 -18.07
CA ILE A 146 -14.91 10.17 -17.04
C ILE A 146 -15.49 11.58 -16.85
N ASP A 147 -14.64 12.61 -16.81
CA ASP A 147 -15.06 14.00 -16.63
C ASP A 147 -16.03 14.48 -17.73
N ASN A 148 -15.86 13.98 -18.97
CA ASN A 148 -16.72 14.32 -20.11
C ASN A 148 -17.90 13.36 -20.31
N TRP A 149 -17.98 12.24 -19.58
CA TRP A 149 -19.00 11.22 -19.80
C TRP A 149 -20.22 11.43 -18.90
N GLU A 150 -20.97 12.48 -19.18
CA GLU A 150 -22.12 12.92 -18.37
C GLU A 150 -23.20 11.84 -18.22
N THR A 151 -23.52 11.10 -19.29
CA THR A 151 -24.62 10.12 -19.29
C THR A 151 -24.40 8.92 -18.37
N LEU A 152 -23.15 8.49 -18.20
CA LEU A 152 -22.81 7.30 -17.41
C LEU A 152 -22.29 7.66 -16.02
N THR A 153 -21.45 8.69 -15.93
CA THR A 153 -20.68 8.98 -14.71
C THR A 153 -21.13 10.26 -14.00
N SER A 154 -22.13 10.95 -14.55
CA SER A 154 -22.52 12.32 -14.18
C SER A 154 -21.42 13.37 -14.42
N GLY A 155 -20.37 13.01 -15.18
CA GLY A 155 -19.30 13.91 -15.60
C GLY A 155 -18.56 14.54 -14.43
N SER A 156 -18.28 15.83 -14.54
CA SER A 156 -17.59 16.62 -13.51
C SER A 156 -18.32 16.71 -12.16
N LEU A 157 -19.65 16.49 -12.13
CA LEU A 157 -20.43 16.48 -10.88
C LEU A 157 -20.13 15.27 -10.01
N GLY A 158 -19.63 14.18 -10.61
CA GLY A 158 -19.39 12.93 -9.91
C GLY A 158 -20.68 12.24 -9.44
N ILE A 159 -20.51 11.17 -8.67
CA ILE A 159 -21.60 10.35 -8.15
C ILE A 159 -21.68 10.54 -6.64
N VAL A 160 -22.85 10.96 -6.15
CA VAL A 160 -23.14 11.24 -4.74
C VAL A 160 -24.17 10.24 -4.21
N GLY A 161 -24.18 10.02 -2.90
CA GLY A 161 -25.16 9.13 -2.26
C GLY A 161 -24.80 7.66 -2.42
N ILE A 162 -23.51 7.35 -2.53
CA ILE A 162 -23.01 5.99 -2.63
C ILE A 162 -23.30 5.26 -1.31
N SER A 163 -23.85 4.06 -1.41
CA SER A 163 -24.13 3.19 -0.26
C SER A 163 -22.87 2.97 0.57
N ARG A 164 -23.02 2.97 1.90
CA ARG A 164 -21.94 2.56 2.81
C ARG A 164 -21.62 1.07 2.62
N LEU A 165 -20.44 0.66 3.07
CA LEU A 165 -20.04 -0.75 3.07
C LEU A 165 -21.08 -1.62 3.79
N PRO A 166 -21.68 -2.62 3.12
CA PRO A 166 -22.70 -3.46 3.76
C PRO A 166 -22.09 -4.32 4.85
N SER A 167 -22.91 -4.74 5.83
CA SER A 167 -22.46 -5.62 6.90
C SER A 167 -21.95 -6.96 6.36
N LEU A 168 -20.78 -7.41 6.83
CA LEU A 168 -20.25 -8.73 6.52
C LEU A 168 -20.94 -9.77 7.40
N SER A 169 -21.76 -10.63 6.81
CA SER A 169 -22.30 -11.81 7.48
C SER A 169 -21.44 -13.03 7.20
N ILE A 170 -20.72 -13.53 8.20
CA ILE A 170 -19.99 -14.80 8.13
C ILE A 170 -20.73 -15.80 9.03
N GLY A 171 -21.64 -16.58 8.44
CA GLY A 171 -22.52 -17.47 9.21
C GLY A 171 -23.46 -16.67 10.12
N SER A 172 -23.38 -16.89 11.43
CA SER A 172 -24.17 -16.16 12.44
C SER A 172 -23.56 -14.83 12.89
N LEU A 173 -22.31 -14.54 12.48
CA LEU A 173 -21.63 -13.30 12.85
C LEU A 173 -21.94 -12.20 11.84
N VAL A 174 -22.65 -11.16 12.27
CA VAL A 174 -22.90 -9.95 11.47
C VAL A 174 -21.97 -8.84 11.95
N ILE A 175 -21.07 -8.40 11.08
CA ILE A 175 -20.13 -7.31 11.34
C ILE A 175 -20.61 -6.08 10.56
N PRO A 176 -21.14 -5.03 11.22
CA PRO A 176 -21.68 -3.85 10.55
C PRO A 176 -20.56 -2.91 10.08
N VAL A 177 -19.85 -3.30 9.03
CA VAL A 177 -18.68 -2.58 8.51
C VAL A 177 -19.00 -1.12 8.21
N GLY A 178 -20.10 -0.79 7.54
CA GLY A 178 -20.41 0.60 7.16
C GLY A 178 -20.77 1.53 8.32
N ASP A 179 -21.35 1.01 9.41
CA ASP A 179 -21.98 1.84 10.45
C ASP A 179 -21.18 1.93 11.75
N ASN A 180 -20.22 1.02 11.96
CA ASN A 180 -19.38 1.04 13.14
C ASN A 180 -17.91 1.26 12.76
N LEU A 181 -17.33 2.32 13.31
CA LEU A 181 -15.97 2.78 13.05
C LEU A 181 -14.91 1.74 13.49
N GLN A 182 -15.19 0.98 14.55
CA GLN A 182 -14.34 -0.13 14.97
C GLN A 182 -14.30 -1.25 13.91
N SER A 183 -15.45 -1.60 13.31
CA SER A 183 -15.48 -2.60 12.25
C SER A 183 -14.88 -2.11 10.94
N GLN A 184 -15.00 -0.81 10.61
CA GLN A 184 -14.29 -0.20 9.49
C GLN A 184 -12.78 -0.32 9.69
N TYR A 185 -12.30 0.04 10.87
CA TYR A 185 -10.89 -0.09 11.23
C TYR A 185 -10.40 -1.54 11.10
N CYS A 186 -11.12 -2.50 11.69
CA CYS A 186 -10.78 -3.91 11.57
C CYS A 186 -10.77 -4.38 10.11
N PHE A 187 -11.75 -3.98 9.30
CA PHE A 187 -11.80 -4.31 7.87
C PHE A 187 -10.57 -3.78 7.12
N LEU A 188 -10.21 -2.51 7.31
CA LEU A 188 -9.03 -1.90 6.69
C LEU A 188 -7.72 -2.51 7.17
N PHE A 189 -7.64 -2.85 8.46
CA PHE A 189 -6.50 -3.58 9.01
C PHE A 189 -6.34 -4.96 8.38
N PHE A 190 -7.42 -5.74 8.28
CA PHE A 190 -7.38 -7.06 7.64
C PHE A 190 -7.07 -6.98 6.15
N LEU A 191 -7.57 -5.95 5.45
CA LEU A 191 -7.23 -5.68 4.06
C LEU A 191 -5.72 -5.41 3.91
N MET A 192 -5.17 -4.52 4.72
CA MET A 192 -3.73 -4.23 4.77
C MET A 192 -2.92 -5.49 5.09
N ALA A 193 -3.33 -6.28 6.08
CA ALA A 193 -2.66 -7.51 6.46
C ALA A 193 -2.69 -8.57 5.34
N ALA A 194 -3.82 -8.71 4.64
CA ALA A 194 -3.96 -9.62 3.51
C ALA A 194 -3.04 -9.24 2.35
N VAL A 195 -2.99 -7.95 1.99
CA VAL A 195 -2.08 -7.45 0.94
C VAL A 195 -0.61 -7.54 1.39
N GLY A 196 -0.32 -7.28 2.66
CA GLY A 196 1.01 -7.44 3.23
C GLY A 196 1.49 -8.90 3.17
N LEU A 197 0.61 -9.85 3.49
CA LEU A 197 0.89 -11.29 3.37
C LEU A 197 1.10 -11.70 1.91
N LEU A 198 0.27 -11.21 1.00
CA LEU A 198 0.42 -11.44 -0.43
C LEU A 198 1.79 -10.93 -0.91
N HIS A 199 2.15 -9.69 -0.56
CA HIS A 199 3.43 -9.10 -0.93
C HIS A 199 4.62 -9.89 -0.35
N TRP A 200 4.53 -10.32 0.91
CA TRP A 200 5.53 -11.16 1.56
C TRP A 200 5.73 -12.50 0.85
N ARG A 201 4.64 -13.18 0.48
CA ARG A 201 4.71 -14.42 -0.31
C ARG A 201 5.28 -14.16 -1.69
N ALA A 202 4.86 -13.08 -2.35
CA ALA A 202 5.30 -12.73 -3.70
C ALA A 202 6.82 -12.49 -3.73
N MET A 203 7.38 -11.79 -2.74
CA MET A 203 8.83 -11.56 -2.63
C MET A 203 9.69 -12.83 -2.45
N ARG A 204 9.13 -13.86 -1.81
CA ARG A 204 9.81 -15.15 -1.56
C ARG A 204 9.64 -16.17 -2.68
N SER A 205 8.70 -15.94 -3.58
CA SER A 205 8.44 -16.80 -4.73
C SER A 205 9.51 -16.65 -5.83
N LYS A 206 9.57 -17.59 -6.78
CA LYS A 206 10.42 -17.50 -7.99
C LYS A 206 10.23 -16.17 -8.72
N TRP A 207 8.99 -15.67 -8.76
CA TRP A 207 8.64 -14.38 -9.34
C TRP A 207 9.39 -13.21 -8.67
N GLY A 208 9.42 -13.17 -7.34
CA GLY A 208 10.14 -12.14 -6.57
C GLY A 208 11.67 -12.22 -6.70
N TRP A 209 12.23 -13.40 -7.00
CA TRP A 209 13.65 -13.54 -7.33
C TRP A 209 13.96 -13.00 -8.73
N GLY A 210 13.12 -13.30 -9.72
CA GLY A 210 13.28 -12.76 -11.08
C GLY A 210 13.18 -11.24 -11.13
N LEU A 211 12.24 -10.63 -10.39
CA LEU A 211 12.16 -9.17 -10.26
C LEU A 211 13.42 -8.55 -9.64
N ARG A 212 14.03 -9.23 -8.66
CA ARG A 212 15.30 -8.78 -8.07
C ARG A 212 16.45 -8.83 -9.06
N ALA A 213 16.48 -9.84 -9.95
CA ALA A 213 17.45 -9.92 -11.04
C ALA A 213 17.24 -8.77 -12.03
N ILE A 214 16.01 -8.58 -12.52
CA ILE A 214 15.63 -7.50 -13.46
C ILE A 214 16.03 -6.12 -12.93
N ARG A 215 15.85 -5.88 -11.62
CA ARG A 215 16.21 -4.61 -10.99
C ARG A 215 17.72 -4.39 -10.86
N GLY A 216 18.50 -5.47 -10.74
CA GLY A 216 19.95 -5.40 -10.65
C GLY A 216 20.54 -4.99 -11.99
N ASP A 217 20.26 -5.80 -13.01
CA ASP A 217 20.66 -5.55 -14.38
C ASP A 217 19.64 -6.24 -15.30
N GLU A 218 18.92 -5.44 -16.07
CA GLU A 218 17.85 -5.91 -16.94
C GLU A 218 18.40 -6.70 -18.13
N GLU A 219 19.48 -6.22 -18.75
CA GLU A 219 20.10 -6.86 -19.91
C GLU A 219 20.70 -8.21 -19.51
N ALA A 220 21.38 -8.25 -18.36
CA ALA A 220 21.92 -9.51 -17.84
C ALA A 220 20.81 -10.51 -17.47
N ALA A 221 19.70 -10.05 -16.90
CA ALA A 221 18.57 -10.92 -16.58
C ALA A 221 17.92 -11.51 -17.84
N GLU A 222 17.84 -10.73 -18.93
CA GLU A 222 17.30 -11.18 -20.21
C GLU A 222 18.20 -12.23 -20.87
N VAL A 223 19.54 -12.04 -20.83
CA VAL A 223 20.52 -13.05 -21.30
C VAL A 223 20.40 -14.37 -20.52
N LEU A 224 20.08 -14.32 -19.24
CA LEU A 224 19.83 -15.48 -18.40
C LEU A 224 18.43 -16.11 -18.60
N GLY A 225 17.66 -15.65 -19.59
CA GLY A 225 16.36 -16.20 -19.96
C GLY A 225 15.19 -15.73 -19.08
N VAL A 226 15.35 -14.68 -18.28
CA VAL A 226 14.25 -14.11 -17.50
C VAL A 226 13.34 -13.30 -18.42
N ASN A 227 12.05 -13.67 -18.49
CA ASN A 227 11.06 -12.90 -19.25
C ASN A 227 10.74 -11.56 -18.57
N VAL A 228 11.51 -10.52 -18.88
CA VAL A 228 11.38 -9.18 -18.28
C VAL A 228 9.96 -8.62 -18.45
N PHE A 229 9.40 -8.72 -19.66
CA PHE A 229 8.06 -8.22 -19.95
C PHE A 229 6.99 -8.93 -19.12
N GLY A 230 7.00 -10.26 -19.10
CA GLY A 230 6.01 -11.05 -18.36
C GLY A 230 6.02 -10.75 -16.86
N TYR A 231 7.21 -10.57 -16.28
CA TYR A 231 7.36 -10.24 -14.87
C TYR A 231 6.85 -8.82 -14.56
N ARG A 232 7.17 -7.83 -15.41
CA ARG A 232 6.68 -6.45 -15.29
C ARG A 232 5.17 -6.34 -15.48
N CYS A 233 4.62 -7.05 -16.46
CA CYS A 233 3.19 -7.13 -16.69
C CYS A 233 2.48 -7.70 -15.46
N LEU A 234 2.97 -8.81 -14.90
CA LEU A 234 2.36 -9.41 -13.72
C LEU A 234 2.45 -8.52 -12.48
N THR A 235 3.58 -7.81 -12.26
CA THR A 235 3.68 -6.80 -11.18
C THR A 235 2.66 -5.68 -11.34
N LEU A 236 2.49 -5.20 -12.56
CA LEU A 236 1.59 -4.08 -12.84
C LEU A 236 0.14 -4.50 -12.67
N CYS A 237 -0.25 -5.67 -13.20
CA CYS A 237 -1.60 -6.22 -13.02
C CYS A 237 -1.95 -6.45 -11.55
N LEU A 238 -1.05 -7.03 -10.75
CA LEU A 238 -1.29 -7.22 -9.32
C LEU A 238 -1.40 -5.88 -8.59
N SER A 239 -0.50 -4.95 -8.87
CA SER A 239 -0.53 -3.62 -8.26
C SER A 239 -1.79 -2.85 -8.63
N SER A 240 -2.17 -2.84 -9.90
CA SER A 240 -3.33 -2.08 -10.38
C SER A 240 -4.64 -2.71 -9.92
N TYR A 241 -4.71 -4.04 -9.81
CA TYR A 241 -5.84 -4.73 -9.19
C TYR A 241 -6.06 -4.29 -7.74
N ILE A 242 -5.02 -4.38 -6.90
CA ILE A 242 -5.11 -4.00 -5.48
C ILE A 242 -5.45 -2.51 -5.35
N THR A 243 -4.84 -1.66 -6.18
CA THR A 243 -5.10 -0.22 -6.18
C THR A 243 -6.54 0.09 -6.58
N GLY A 244 -7.09 -0.61 -7.58
CA GLY A 244 -8.48 -0.47 -7.99
C GLY A 244 -9.47 -0.96 -6.92
N VAL A 245 -9.17 -2.07 -6.23
CA VAL A 245 -9.95 -2.51 -5.06
C VAL A 245 -9.96 -1.44 -3.97
N CYS A 246 -8.82 -0.80 -3.70
CA CYS A 246 -8.76 0.31 -2.76
C CYS A 246 -9.62 1.50 -3.22
N GLY A 247 -9.68 1.77 -4.53
CA GLY A 247 -10.56 2.79 -5.10
C GLY A 247 -12.04 2.50 -4.86
N GLY A 248 -12.47 1.26 -5.09
CA GLY A 248 -13.82 0.81 -4.76
C GLY A 248 -14.13 0.95 -3.27
N VAL A 249 -13.23 0.49 -2.39
CA VAL A 249 -13.39 0.66 -0.94
C VAL A 249 -13.51 2.14 -0.55
N TYR A 250 -12.69 3.02 -1.13
CA TYR A 250 -12.71 4.45 -0.88
C TYR A 250 -14.05 5.10 -1.24
N ALA A 251 -14.65 4.69 -2.36
CA ALA A 251 -15.98 5.12 -2.80
C ALA A 251 -17.03 5.01 -1.68
N HIS A 252 -17.08 3.84 -1.03
CA HIS A 252 -18.06 3.51 -0.01
C HIS A 252 -17.69 4.06 1.37
N LEU A 253 -16.41 4.36 1.61
CA LEU A 253 -15.97 5.04 2.84
C LEU A 253 -16.34 6.53 2.82
N VAL A 254 -16.17 7.19 1.67
CA VAL A 254 -16.43 8.63 1.54
C VAL A 254 -17.88 8.93 1.17
N GLY A 255 -18.55 8.04 0.43
CA GLY A 255 -19.97 8.18 0.05
C GLY A 255 -20.21 9.10 -1.17
N LEU A 256 -19.15 9.66 -1.73
CA LEU A 256 -19.16 10.40 -2.99
C LEU A 256 -17.85 10.18 -3.76
N ILE A 257 -17.90 10.28 -5.08
CA ILE A 257 -16.73 10.26 -5.95
C ILE A 257 -16.85 11.34 -7.01
N GLU A 258 -15.80 12.13 -7.16
CA GLU A 258 -15.64 13.11 -8.23
C GLU A 258 -14.35 12.85 -9.02
N PRO A 259 -14.28 13.16 -10.33
CA PRO A 259 -13.10 12.87 -11.14
C PRO A 259 -11.84 13.57 -10.60
N ALA A 260 -11.97 14.83 -10.17
CA ALA A 260 -10.88 15.62 -9.62
C ALA A 260 -10.36 15.10 -8.27
N MET A 261 -11.20 14.41 -7.49
CA MET A 261 -10.79 13.80 -6.22
C MET A 261 -10.00 12.52 -6.45
N VAL A 262 -10.44 11.67 -7.37
CA VAL A 262 -9.96 10.29 -7.46
C VAL A 262 -8.83 10.13 -8.47
N PHE A 263 -8.80 10.97 -9.51
CA PHE A 263 -7.68 11.07 -10.46
C PHE A 263 -6.76 12.24 -10.11
N ASN A 264 -6.33 12.31 -8.85
CA ASN A 264 -5.47 13.39 -8.36
C ASN A 264 -4.00 12.96 -8.28
N LEU A 265 -3.08 13.87 -8.64
CA LEU A 265 -1.64 13.68 -8.50
C LEU A 265 -1.22 13.33 -7.07
N GLN A 266 -1.87 13.91 -6.06
CA GLN A 266 -1.62 13.61 -4.66
C GLN A 266 -1.88 12.14 -4.36
N LEU A 267 -3.01 11.57 -4.81
CA LEU A 267 -3.31 10.13 -4.66
C LEU A 267 -2.33 9.24 -5.43
N ALA A 268 -1.76 9.72 -6.54
CA ALA A 268 -0.77 8.98 -7.30
C ALA A 268 0.61 8.98 -6.62
N ALA A 269 1.02 10.11 -6.05
CA ALA A 269 2.33 10.29 -5.44
C ALA A 269 2.39 9.85 -3.97
N PHE A 270 1.29 9.93 -3.23
CA PHE A 270 1.27 9.64 -1.79
C PHE A 270 1.66 8.19 -1.45
N PRO A 271 1.17 7.13 -2.14
CA PRO A 271 1.60 5.75 -1.91
C PRO A 271 3.10 5.55 -2.16
N LEU A 272 3.65 6.21 -3.19
CA LEU A 272 5.07 6.23 -3.48
C LEU A 272 5.84 6.81 -2.31
N VAL A 273 5.44 8.00 -1.83
CA VAL A 273 6.09 8.69 -0.72
C VAL A 273 6.14 7.82 0.54
N LEU A 274 5.01 7.25 0.94
CA LEU A 274 4.91 6.39 2.12
C LEU A 274 5.83 5.17 2.00
N SER A 275 5.89 4.57 0.81
CA SER A 275 6.77 3.42 0.55
C SER A 275 8.25 3.79 0.58
N LEU A 276 8.64 4.97 0.05
CA LEU A 276 10.02 5.43 0.03
C LEU A 276 10.51 5.74 1.45
N PHE A 277 9.71 6.48 2.22
CA PHE A 277 10.01 6.83 3.60
C PHE A 277 10.17 5.60 4.48
N GLY A 278 9.20 4.68 4.40
CA GLY A 278 9.24 3.46 5.19
C GLY A 278 10.30 2.45 4.73
N GLY A 279 10.68 2.47 3.45
CA GLY A 279 11.69 1.60 2.86
C GLY A 279 11.16 0.81 1.67
N ARG A 280 11.51 1.28 0.47
CA ARG A 280 11.14 0.61 -0.78
C ARG A 280 11.70 -0.82 -0.84
N TYR A 281 10.95 -1.71 -1.47
CA TYR A 281 11.28 -3.13 -1.66
C TYR A 281 11.23 -4.01 -0.40
N ALA A 282 10.83 -3.46 0.74
CA ALA A 282 10.54 -4.25 1.94
C ALA A 282 9.04 -4.28 2.18
N VAL A 283 8.49 -5.41 2.66
CA VAL A 283 7.06 -5.51 2.99
C VAL A 283 6.68 -4.58 4.15
N LEU A 284 7.52 -4.54 5.18
CA LEU A 284 7.27 -3.72 6.36
C LEU A 284 7.48 -2.22 6.10
N GLY A 285 8.20 -1.86 5.03
CA GLY A 285 8.48 -0.46 4.69
C GLY A 285 7.21 0.37 4.52
N PRO A 286 6.37 0.11 3.50
CA PRO A 286 5.14 0.85 3.28
C PRO A 286 4.20 0.88 4.49
N ILE A 287 4.14 -0.22 5.26
CA ILE A 287 3.31 -0.32 6.47
C ILE A 287 3.81 0.66 7.53
N ILE A 288 5.11 0.64 7.85
CA ILE A 288 5.71 1.56 8.82
C ILE A 288 5.57 3.01 8.32
N GLY A 289 5.80 3.26 7.03
CA GLY A 289 5.71 4.59 6.46
C GLY A 289 4.31 5.19 6.58
N ALA A 290 3.28 4.43 6.19
CA ALA A 290 1.89 4.87 6.31
C ALA A 290 1.45 5.07 7.77
N LEU A 291 1.77 4.13 8.65
CA LEU A 291 1.38 4.18 10.06
C LEU A 291 2.09 5.27 10.87
N THR A 292 3.23 5.75 10.39
CA THR A 292 3.96 6.83 11.06
C THR A 292 3.59 8.18 10.46
N LEU A 293 3.72 8.33 9.14
CA LEU A 293 3.55 9.61 8.49
C LEU A 293 2.09 10.06 8.43
N TYR A 294 1.14 9.15 8.16
CA TYR A 294 -0.25 9.56 8.02
C TYR A 294 -0.86 10.07 9.35
N PRO A 295 -0.73 9.34 10.48
CA PRO A 295 -1.18 9.87 11.77
C PRO A 295 -0.38 11.10 12.22
N LEU A 296 0.91 11.21 11.90
CA LEU A 296 1.70 12.40 12.19
C LEU A 296 1.16 13.63 11.46
N ASP A 297 0.79 13.48 10.19
CA ASP A 297 0.16 14.57 9.44
C ASP A 297 -1.21 14.94 10.03
N GLN A 298 -2.08 13.96 10.25
CA GLN A 298 -3.47 14.19 10.69
C GLN A 298 -3.60 14.65 12.14
N LEU A 299 -2.80 14.12 13.07
CA LEU A 299 -2.93 14.39 14.51
C LEU A 299 -2.01 15.52 14.99
N VAL A 300 -0.92 15.80 14.27
CA VAL A 300 0.09 16.78 14.70
C VAL A 300 0.20 17.93 13.70
N LEU A 301 0.49 17.67 12.44
CA LEU A 301 0.76 18.77 11.50
C LEU A 301 -0.49 19.55 11.13
N GLN A 302 -1.60 18.90 10.81
CA GLN A 302 -2.84 19.57 10.42
C GLN A 302 -3.42 20.45 11.55
N PRO A 303 -3.54 20.00 12.81
CA PRO A 303 -4.05 20.85 13.88
C PRO A 303 -3.16 22.05 14.19
N TRP A 304 -1.83 21.92 14.01
CA TRP A 304 -0.87 22.99 14.31
C TRP A 304 -0.61 23.95 13.14
N LEU A 305 -0.61 23.45 11.90
CA LEU A 305 -0.37 24.23 10.68
C LEU A 305 -1.33 23.82 9.54
N PRO A 306 -2.61 24.24 9.58
CA PRO A 306 -3.61 23.83 8.59
C PRO A 306 -3.21 24.15 7.13
N GLN A 307 -2.57 25.29 6.88
CA GLN A 307 -2.20 25.74 5.53
C GLN A 307 -0.76 25.39 5.14
N GLY A 308 0.06 24.88 6.08
CA GLY A 308 1.49 24.63 5.90
C GLY A 308 1.91 23.16 6.03
N HIS A 309 1.02 22.29 6.48
CA HIS A 309 1.33 20.88 6.76
C HIS A 309 1.96 20.16 5.56
N ALA A 310 1.46 20.39 4.34
CA ALA A 310 1.99 19.76 3.12
C ALA A 310 3.45 20.13 2.83
N ALA A 311 3.86 21.37 3.11
CA ALA A 311 5.24 21.83 2.91
C ALA A 311 6.19 21.18 3.92
N ILE A 312 5.78 21.10 5.19
CA ILE A 312 6.55 20.42 6.25
C ILE A 312 6.65 18.93 5.95
N TYR A 313 5.56 18.32 5.50
CA TYR A 313 5.53 16.92 5.12
C TYR A 313 6.51 16.63 3.96
N GLY A 314 6.53 17.49 2.93
CA GLY A 314 7.52 17.46 1.85
C GLY A 314 8.95 17.55 2.35
N LEU A 315 9.22 18.46 3.29
CA LEU A 315 10.54 18.61 3.91
C LEU A 315 10.96 17.36 4.69
N VAL A 316 10.06 16.77 5.48
CA VAL A 316 10.33 15.52 6.22
C VAL A 316 10.74 14.39 5.27
N ILE A 317 10.11 14.30 4.10
CA ILE A 317 10.45 13.30 3.09
C ILE A 317 11.83 13.56 2.51
N ILE A 318 12.14 14.81 2.12
CA ILE A 318 13.46 15.18 1.59
C ILE A 318 14.55 14.84 2.60
N LEU A 319 14.36 15.23 3.86
CA LEU A 319 15.30 14.91 4.95
C LEU A 319 15.44 13.40 5.11
N THR A 320 14.34 12.65 5.06
CA THR A 320 14.41 11.19 5.22
C THR A 320 15.13 10.52 4.07
N ILE A 321 14.96 10.99 2.83
CA ILE A 321 15.71 10.46 1.69
C ILE A 321 17.21 10.74 1.85
N PHE A 322 17.57 11.92 2.38
CA PHE A 322 18.97 12.31 2.59
C PHE A 322 19.63 11.55 3.75
N PHE A 323 18.96 11.45 4.91
CA PHE A 323 19.50 10.84 6.12
C PHE A 323 19.29 9.32 6.18
N PHE A 324 18.25 8.79 5.52
CA PHE A 324 17.87 7.37 5.54
C PHE A 324 17.66 6.80 4.13
N PRO A 325 18.71 6.66 3.29
CA PRO A 325 18.60 6.22 1.89
C PRO A 325 18.08 4.78 1.71
N ARG A 326 18.02 3.98 2.78
CA ARG A 326 17.44 2.63 2.79
C ARG A 326 16.03 2.57 3.43
N GLY A 327 15.48 3.71 3.86
CA GLY A 327 14.20 3.86 4.56
C GLY A 327 14.23 3.37 6.02
N LEU A 328 13.20 3.74 6.78
CA LEU A 328 13.13 3.46 8.23
C LEU A 328 13.13 1.98 8.59
N ALA A 329 12.49 1.13 7.78
CA ALA A 329 12.44 -0.32 8.03
C ALA A 329 13.82 -0.99 8.00
N SER A 330 14.82 -0.36 7.36
CA SER A 330 16.19 -0.89 7.32
C SER A 330 16.92 -0.79 8.67
N TRP A 331 16.48 0.11 9.56
CA TRP A 331 17.08 0.26 10.89
C TRP A 331 16.73 -0.94 11.79
N PHE A 332 15.50 -1.43 11.70
CA PHE A 332 15.06 -2.63 12.43
C PHE A 332 15.65 -3.95 11.90
N SER A 333 16.15 -3.98 10.67
CA SER A 333 16.75 -5.18 10.05
C SER A 333 18.27 -5.26 10.18
N ARG A 334 18.94 -4.28 10.82
CA ARG A 334 20.34 -4.39 11.24
C ARG A 334 20.46 -5.25 12.49
N LEU A 335 20.14 -6.53 12.36
CA LEU A 335 20.80 -7.55 13.16
C LEU A 335 22.12 -7.90 12.44
N PRO A 336 23.27 -7.89 13.13
CA PRO A 336 24.55 -8.16 12.49
C PRO A 336 24.51 -9.54 11.84
N LYS A 337 24.66 -9.58 10.51
CA LYS A 337 25.15 -10.79 9.84
C LYS A 337 26.61 -10.92 10.24
N ASN A 338 26.90 -11.77 11.22
CA ASN A 338 28.27 -12.18 11.49
C ASN A 338 28.80 -12.89 10.23
N SER A 339 29.97 -12.40 9.81
CA SER A 339 30.91 -13.00 8.87
C SER A 339 31.22 -14.46 9.19
#